data_AF-A0A932QN20-F1
#
_entry.id   AF-A0A932QN20-F1
#
_cell.length_a   1.000
_cell.length_b   1.000
_cell.length_c   1.000
_cell.angle_alpha   90.00
_cell.angle_beta   90.00
_cell.angle_gamma   90.00
#
_symmetry.space_group_name_H-M   'P 1'
#
loop_
_entity.id
_entity.type
_entity.pdbx_description
1 polymer ?
#
loop_
_entity_poly.entity_id
_entity_poly.type
_entity_poly.pdbx_seq_one_letter_code
_entity_poly.pdbx_strand_id
1 'polypeptide(L)'
;MFGPYCHEFMHPIGRAAYQKISTNGIFDVPVNTAICSSGFYHGLVEAMLAHGFDKNESKKLCDSVARQLHNQGVSAVGSCYHGLGHGFAENYIVQSDPDIPQLLTKSISLCHDIVSDPFLTENCYAGVFNVISTYFIEHPGTHWFVVNEPFGLCLLRKESYKACYAYMVLVLLQRNGGDFIKTATILDSLSDKEQDPVVQALSYKRAVERVGSGDIENDSRWCDIFPGKFWSMCIAGYIQGLVGYGKPGGEHIQVIRFCTSKPFSDEEKKACLGEGIHVLSMVHPVSYMQSVCESLGRKFLPLCHDMNIL
;
A
#
# COMPACT_ATOMS: atom_id res chain seq x y z
N MET A 1 -12.54 12.22 12.78
CA MET A 1 -13.05 11.28 11.76
C MET A 1 -12.33 11.46 10.40
N PHE A 2 -11.06 11.92 10.37
CA PHE A 2 -10.33 12.22 9.11
C PHE A 2 -9.40 11.09 8.63
N GLY A 3 -8.93 10.22 9.54
CA GLY A 3 -7.92 9.18 9.23
C GLY A 3 -8.26 8.30 8.02
N PRO A 4 -9.40 7.59 8.01
CA PRO A 4 -9.73 6.66 6.93
C PRO A 4 -9.86 7.28 5.53
N TYR A 5 -10.19 8.57 5.46
CA TYR A 5 -10.37 9.29 4.20
C TYR A 5 -9.16 10.14 3.82
N CYS A 6 -8.14 10.18 4.67
CA CYS A 6 -7.07 11.15 4.47
C CYS A 6 -6.31 10.89 3.16
N HIS A 7 -6.05 9.62 2.82
CA HIS A 7 -5.39 9.27 1.56
C HIS A 7 -6.14 9.84 0.36
N GLU A 8 -7.44 9.52 0.25
CA GLU A 8 -8.33 9.99 -0.81
C GLU A 8 -8.41 11.52 -0.88
N PHE A 9 -8.41 12.21 0.26
CA PHE A 9 -8.40 13.69 0.28
C PHE A 9 -7.08 14.30 -0.20
N MET A 10 -5.96 13.59 -0.07
CA MET A 10 -4.66 14.09 -0.52
C MET A 10 -4.50 14.03 -2.05
N HIS A 11 -5.25 13.16 -2.74
CA HIS A 11 -5.23 13.04 -4.20
C HIS A 11 -5.62 14.38 -4.90
N PRO A 12 -6.79 15.00 -4.63
CA PRO A 12 -7.12 16.32 -5.19
C PRO A 12 -6.09 17.41 -4.87
N ILE A 13 -5.47 17.37 -3.69
CA ILE A 13 -4.45 18.33 -3.28
C ILE A 13 -3.19 18.17 -4.14
N GLY A 14 -2.75 16.93 -4.37
CA GLY A 14 -1.66 16.60 -5.28
C GLY A 14 -1.92 17.09 -6.71
N ARG A 15 -3.12 16.82 -7.24
CA ARG A 15 -3.54 17.28 -8.57
C ARG A 15 -3.50 18.81 -8.69
N ALA A 16 -4.02 19.52 -7.69
CA ALA A 16 -3.97 20.98 -7.65
C ALA A 16 -2.54 21.54 -7.50
N ALA A 17 -1.66 20.83 -6.79
CA ALA A 17 -0.26 21.20 -6.66
C ALA A 17 0.45 21.11 -8.03
N TYR A 18 0.20 20.06 -8.81
CA TYR A 18 0.78 19.92 -10.15
C TYR A 18 0.47 21.12 -11.04
N GLN A 19 -0.78 21.62 -11.04
CA GLN A 19 -1.18 22.79 -11.83
C GLN A 19 -0.34 24.05 -11.51
N LYS A 20 0.06 24.22 -10.24
CA LYS A 20 0.94 25.32 -9.84
C LYS A 20 2.39 25.09 -10.24
N ILE A 21 2.86 23.84 -10.12
CA ILE A 21 4.24 23.45 -10.44
C ILE A 21 4.50 23.57 -11.94
N SER A 22 3.59 23.07 -12.78
CA SER A 22 3.71 23.15 -14.24
C SER A 22 3.77 24.59 -14.76
N THR A 23 3.23 25.55 -13.99
CA THR A 23 3.25 26.98 -14.32
C THR A 23 4.52 27.69 -13.84
N ASN A 24 5.08 27.30 -12.69
CA ASN A 24 6.13 28.07 -11.99
C ASN A 24 7.50 27.34 -11.85
N GLY A 25 7.61 26.07 -12.24
CA GLY A 25 8.85 25.32 -12.39
C GLY A 25 9.61 24.93 -11.11
N ILE A 26 9.23 25.43 -9.93
CA ILE A 26 9.88 25.10 -8.65
C ILE A 26 8.92 24.28 -7.78
N PHE A 27 9.38 23.11 -7.35
CA PHE A 27 8.67 22.25 -6.40
C PHE A 27 9.62 21.74 -5.31
N ASP A 28 9.60 22.43 -4.18
CA ASP A 28 10.11 21.88 -2.92
C ASP A 28 9.02 20.97 -2.34
N VAL A 29 9.36 19.73 -2.05
CA VAL A 29 8.48 18.68 -1.54
C VAL A 29 8.55 18.69 -0.02
N PRO A 30 7.53 19.23 0.69
CA PRO A 30 7.54 19.22 2.14
C PRO A 30 7.36 17.79 2.67
N VAL A 31 8.03 17.42 3.76
CA VAL A 31 7.94 16.05 4.33
C VAL A 31 6.52 15.61 4.66
N ASN A 32 5.65 16.56 5.02
CA ASN A 32 4.24 16.31 5.32
C ASN A 32 3.41 15.87 4.10
N THR A 33 3.94 15.95 2.88
CA THR A 33 3.28 15.37 1.69
C THR A 33 3.30 13.83 1.68
N ALA A 34 4.15 13.20 2.50
CA ALA A 34 4.14 11.76 2.70
C ALA A 34 3.09 11.28 3.72
N ILE A 35 2.47 12.20 4.46
CA ILE A 35 1.39 11.86 5.41
C ILE A 35 0.20 11.30 4.64
N CYS A 36 -0.60 10.45 5.31
CA CYS A 36 -1.79 9.82 4.73
C CYS A 36 -1.49 8.87 3.58
N SER A 37 -0.53 7.98 3.83
CA SER A 37 -0.06 7.00 2.85
C SER A 37 0.32 7.66 1.52
N SER A 38 0.95 8.85 1.58
CA SER A 38 1.50 9.50 0.39
C SER A 38 0.49 9.80 -0.73
N GLY A 39 -0.82 9.92 -0.43
CA GLY A 39 -1.87 10.16 -1.44
C GLY A 39 -1.66 11.45 -2.25
N PHE A 40 -0.88 12.40 -1.71
CA PHE A 40 -0.45 13.59 -2.43
C PHE A 40 0.31 13.25 -3.72
N TYR A 41 1.22 12.28 -3.66
CA TYR A 41 2.07 11.93 -4.79
C TYR A 41 1.30 11.19 -5.88
N HIS A 42 0.30 10.40 -5.50
CA HIS A 42 -0.60 9.76 -6.46
C HIS A 42 -1.29 10.84 -7.31
N GLY A 43 -1.99 11.77 -6.66
CA GLY A 43 -2.65 12.88 -7.36
C GLY A 43 -1.70 13.78 -8.16
N LEU A 44 -0.50 14.05 -7.64
CA LEU A 44 0.51 14.83 -8.36
C LEU A 44 0.90 14.17 -9.69
N VAL A 45 1.15 12.86 -9.65
CA VAL A 45 1.58 12.08 -10.82
C VAL A 45 0.42 11.84 -11.79
N GLU A 46 -0.79 11.58 -11.30
CA GLU A 46 -2.00 11.48 -12.11
C GLU A 46 -2.24 12.75 -12.93
N ALA A 47 -2.20 13.92 -12.31
CA ALA A 47 -2.40 15.20 -13.01
C ALA A 47 -1.32 15.47 -14.06
N MET A 48 -0.07 15.10 -13.76
CA MET A 48 1.03 15.21 -14.72
C MET A 48 0.78 14.36 -15.96
N LEU A 49 0.46 13.09 -15.76
CA LEU A 49 0.20 12.17 -16.87
C LEU A 49 -1.05 12.58 -17.67
N ALA A 50 -2.07 13.15 -17.03
CA ALA A 50 -3.26 13.68 -17.68
C ALA A 50 -3.01 14.94 -18.53
N HIS A 51 -2.00 15.76 -18.19
CA HIS A 51 -1.63 16.97 -18.96
C HIS A 51 -0.65 16.69 -20.11
N GLY A 52 -0.09 15.49 -20.17
CA GLY A 52 0.84 15.08 -21.22
C GLY A 52 1.63 13.86 -20.78
N PHE A 53 1.63 12.82 -21.61
CA PHE A 53 2.35 11.59 -21.27
C PHE A 53 3.84 11.71 -21.65
N ASP A 54 4.68 12.13 -20.69
CA ASP A 54 6.13 11.92 -20.77
C ASP A 54 6.60 11.05 -19.60
N LYS A 55 6.87 9.78 -19.92
CA LYS A 55 7.34 8.78 -18.95
C LYS A 55 8.70 9.16 -18.31
N ASN A 56 9.56 9.88 -19.03
CA ASN A 56 10.87 10.31 -18.53
C ASN A 56 10.74 11.50 -17.59
N GLU A 57 9.89 12.47 -17.90
CA GLU A 57 9.56 13.55 -16.96
C GLU A 57 8.96 13.00 -15.68
N SER A 58 8.08 12.01 -15.82
CA SER A 58 7.42 11.37 -14.69
C SER A 58 8.41 10.64 -13.78
N LYS A 59 9.38 9.93 -14.36
CA LYS A 59 10.49 9.34 -13.61
C LYS A 59 11.34 10.41 -12.90
N LYS A 60 11.70 11.50 -13.60
CA LYS A 60 12.49 12.60 -13.02
C LYS A 60 11.80 13.25 -11.83
N LEU A 61 10.47 13.36 -11.85
CA LEU A 61 9.69 13.84 -10.72
C LEU A 61 9.86 12.92 -9.51
N CYS A 62 9.64 11.61 -9.66
CA CYS A 62 9.79 10.68 -8.55
C CYS A 62 11.24 10.59 -8.03
N ASP A 63 12.24 10.66 -8.92
CA ASP A 63 13.65 10.74 -8.52
C ASP A 63 13.95 12.06 -7.74
N SER A 64 13.29 13.16 -8.09
CA SER A 64 13.39 14.42 -7.36
C SER A 64 12.81 14.29 -5.95
N VAL A 65 11.61 13.71 -5.82
CA VAL A 65 10.97 13.42 -4.52
C VAL A 65 11.90 12.56 -3.65
N ALA A 66 12.46 11.49 -4.22
CA ALA A 66 13.39 10.61 -3.52
C ALA A 66 14.60 11.37 -2.97
N ARG A 67 15.24 12.23 -3.79
CA ARG A 67 16.40 13.01 -3.37
C ARG A 67 16.07 14.02 -2.28
N GLN A 68 14.94 14.72 -2.38
CA GLN A 68 14.55 15.74 -1.41
C GLN A 68 14.21 15.15 -0.04
N LEU A 69 13.66 13.92 -0.01
CA LEU A 69 13.22 13.27 1.22
C LEU A 69 14.18 12.20 1.77
N HIS A 70 15.23 11.84 1.03
CA HIS A 70 16.23 10.86 1.45
C HIS A 70 16.75 11.11 2.87
N ASN A 71 17.15 12.35 3.17
CA ASN A 71 17.72 12.71 4.47
C ASN A 71 16.67 12.85 5.58
N GLN A 72 15.38 12.74 5.25
CA GLN A 72 14.29 12.82 6.21
C GLN A 72 13.81 11.44 6.66
N GLY A 73 14.37 10.34 6.11
CA GLY A 73 14.04 8.97 6.51
C GLY A 73 12.69 8.47 5.98
N VAL A 74 12.00 9.25 5.14
CA VAL A 74 10.66 8.91 4.64
C VAL A 74 10.74 8.30 3.24
N SER A 75 10.17 7.10 3.08
CA SER A 75 10.06 6.36 1.82
C SER A 75 8.89 6.86 0.96
N ALA A 76 8.92 8.15 0.58
CA ALA A 76 7.96 8.72 -0.37
C ALA A 76 8.15 8.22 -1.81
N VAL A 77 9.35 7.70 -2.12
CA VAL A 77 9.70 7.26 -3.47
C VAL A 77 8.85 6.07 -3.92
N GLY A 78 8.63 5.08 -3.04
CA GLY A 78 7.80 3.91 -3.35
C GLY A 78 6.38 4.33 -3.73
N SER A 79 5.78 5.22 -2.94
CA SER A 79 4.45 5.76 -3.23
C SER A 79 4.38 6.60 -4.50
N CYS A 80 5.45 7.34 -4.84
CA CYS A 80 5.49 8.06 -6.12
C CYS A 80 5.46 7.09 -7.31
N TYR A 81 6.27 6.02 -7.25
CA TYR A 81 6.26 4.98 -8.30
C TYR A 81 4.95 4.18 -8.32
N HIS A 82 4.30 3.99 -7.18
CA HIS A 82 2.92 3.47 -7.13
C HIS A 82 1.93 4.37 -7.87
N GLY A 83 1.99 5.68 -7.64
CA GLY A 83 1.21 6.68 -8.39
C GLY A 83 1.48 6.69 -9.90
N LEU A 84 2.71 6.37 -10.35
CA LEU A 84 2.99 6.18 -11.79
C LEU A 84 2.21 4.99 -12.34
N GLY A 85 2.16 3.89 -11.60
CA GLY A 85 1.34 2.73 -11.93
C GLY A 85 -0.14 3.08 -12.10
N HIS A 86 -0.68 3.93 -11.22
CA HIS A 86 -2.05 4.43 -11.33
C HIS A 86 -2.26 5.13 -12.68
N GLY A 87 -1.50 6.19 -12.93
CA GLY A 87 -1.68 6.97 -14.15
C GLY A 87 -1.40 6.18 -15.43
N PHE A 88 -0.54 5.16 -15.40
CA PHE A 88 -0.36 4.25 -16.54
C PHE A 88 -1.61 3.44 -16.83
N ALA A 89 -2.27 2.90 -15.81
CA ALA A 89 -3.49 2.13 -15.98
C ALA A 89 -4.69 3.04 -16.31
N GLU A 90 -4.88 4.16 -15.59
CA GLU A 90 -6.01 5.06 -15.74
C GLU A 90 -6.11 5.64 -17.16
N ASN A 91 -4.98 6.01 -17.76
CA ASN A 91 -4.93 6.50 -19.15
C ASN A 91 -5.55 5.53 -20.17
N TYR A 92 -5.66 4.24 -19.85
CA TYR A 92 -6.30 3.23 -20.69
C TYR A 92 -7.71 2.84 -20.22
N ILE A 93 -8.07 3.01 -18.93
CA ILE A 93 -9.39 2.67 -18.39
C ILE A 93 -10.50 3.66 -18.78
N VAL A 94 -10.19 4.90 -19.17
CA VAL A 94 -11.20 5.92 -19.54
C VAL A 94 -12.09 5.51 -20.75
N GLN A 95 -11.81 4.38 -21.40
CA GLN A 95 -12.62 3.81 -22.49
C GLN A 95 -13.82 3.03 -21.93
N SER A 96 -15.00 3.11 -22.58
CA SER A 96 -16.26 2.52 -22.08
C SER A 96 -16.31 0.98 -22.01
N ASP A 97 -15.24 0.30 -22.44
CA ASP A 97 -15.01 -1.14 -22.28
C ASP A 97 -13.53 -1.44 -22.58
N PRO A 98 -12.61 -1.25 -21.60
CA PRO A 98 -11.18 -1.38 -21.85
C PRO A 98 -10.79 -2.85 -22.04
N ASP A 99 -9.93 -3.10 -23.04
CA ASP A 99 -9.23 -4.38 -23.19
C ASP A 99 -8.22 -4.55 -22.03
N ILE A 100 -8.66 -5.17 -20.94
CA ILE A 100 -7.87 -5.32 -19.71
C ILE A 100 -6.53 -6.04 -19.96
N PRO A 101 -6.45 -7.17 -20.69
CA PRO A 101 -5.16 -7.78 -21.02
C PRO A 101 -4.21 -6.84 -21.77
N GLN A 102 -4.71 -6.07 -22.75
CA GLN A 102 -3.89 -5.11 -23.46
C GLN A 102 -3.44 -3.96 -22.56
N LEU A 103 -4.34 -3.43 -21.74
CA LEU A 103 -4.06 -2.39 -20.75
C LEU A 103 -2.98 -2.84 -19.76
N LEU A 104 -3.15 -4.02 -19.17
CA LEU A 104 -2.20 -4.63 -18.26
C LEU A 104 -0.85 -4.75 -18.96
N THR A 105 -0.86 -5.23 -20.21
CA THR A 105 0.37 -5.42 -20.97
C THR A 105 1.15 -4.13 -21.15
N LYS A 106 0.45 -3.07 -21.58
CA LYS A 106 1.03 -1.74 -21.79
C LYS A 106 1.52 -1.12 -20.49
N SER A 107 0.71 -1.16 -19.44
CA SER A 107 0.99 -0.51 -18.15
C SER A 107 2.20 -1.14 -17.44
N ILE A 108 2.27 -2.48 -17.41
CA ILE A 108 3.41 -3.20 -16.82
C ILE A 108 4.69 -2.97 -17.65
N SER A 109 4.59 -2.87 -18.98
CA SER A 109 5.75 -2.53 -19.82
C SER A 109 6.29 -1.13 -19.51
N LEU A 110 5.41 -0.15 -19.27
CA LEU A 110 5.83 1.21 -18.90
C LEU A 110 6.55 1.24 -17.55
N CYS A 111 6.08 0.48 -16.55
CA CYS A 111 6.78 0.30 -15.29
C CYS A 111 8.18 -0.31 -15.49
N HIS A 112 8.32 -1.33 -16.34
CA HIS A 112 9.62 -1.93 -16.66
C HIS A 112 10.58 -0.95 -17.37
N ASP A 113 10.06 -0.14 -18.28
CA ASP A 113 10.87 0.78 -19.09
C ASP A 113 11.53 1.89 -18.26
N ILE A 114 10.88 2.32 -17.18
CA ILE A 114 11.31 3.50 -16.40
C ILE A 114 11.90 3.15 -15.04
N VAL A 115 11.66 1.95 -14.53
CA VAL A 115 12.09 1.54 -13.19
C VAL A 115 13.08 0.38 -13.28
N SER A 116 14.32 0.65 -12.86
CA SER A 116 15.38 -0.36 -12.79
C SER A 116 15.47 -1.06 -11.43
N ASP A 117 14.97 -0.43 -10.37
CA ASP A 117 14.99 -0.99 -9.01
C ASP A 117 13.80 -1.95 -8.80
N PRO A 118 14.03 -3.23 -8.44
CA PRO A 118 12.96 -4.21 -8.31
C PRO A 118 11.87 -3.84 -7.31
N PHE A 119 12.22 -3.16 -6.21
CA PHE A 119 11.25 -2.74 -5.20
C PHE A 119 10.35 -1.63 -5.74
N LEU A 120 10.93 -0.64 -6.42
CA LEU A 120 10.15 0.42 -7.08
C LEU A 120 9.31 -0.12 -8.24
N THR A 121 9.82 -1.12 -8.98
CA THR A 121 9.07 -1.79 -10.05
C THR A 121 7.83 -2.48 -9.49
N GLU A 122 7.96 -3.18 -8.36
CA GLU A 122 6.82 -3.82 -7.68
C GLU A 122 5.80 -2.78 -7.18
N ASN A 123 6.24 -1.63 -6.65
CA ASN A 123 5.33 -0.55 -6.27
C ASN A 123 4.54 -0.01 -7.47
N CYS A 124 5.20 0.15 -8.62
CA CYS A 124 4.54 0.54 -9.87
C CYS A 124 3.49 -0.50 -10.30
N TYR A 125 3.80 -1.80 -10.21
CA TYR A 125 2.83 -2.86 -10.50
C TYR A 125 1.64 -2.85 -9.55
N ALA A 126 1.90 -2.65 -8.25
CA ALA A 126 0.85 -2.51 -7.24
C ALA A 126 -0.11 -1.38 -7.62
N GLY A 127 0.39 -0.26 -8.14
CA GLY A 127 -0.43 0.85 -8.61
C GLY A 127 -1.31 0.48 -9.82
N VAL A 128 -0.74 -0.21 -10.81
CA VAL A 128 -1.48 -0.70 -11.98
C VAL A 128 -2.63 -1.64 -11.56
N PHE A 129 -2.34 -2.58 -10.66
CA PHE A 129 -3.35 -3.54 -10.20
C PHE A 129 -4.37 -2.93 -9.24
N ASN A 130 -4.03 -1.85 -8.52
CA ASN A 130 -5.01 -1.10 -7.73
C ASN A 130 -6.11 -0.54 -8.64
N VAL A 131 -5.74 0.16 -9.71
CA VAL A 131 -6.67 0.72 -10.69
C VAL A 131 -7.52 -0.37 -11.34
N ILE A 132 -6.91 -1.49 -11.77
CA ILE A 132 -7.64 -2.63 -12.33
C ILE A 132 -8.63 -3.25 -11.31
N SER A 133 -8.22 -3.41 -10.05
CA SER A 133 -9.09 -3.96 -9.00
C SER A 133 -10.29 -3.05 -8.73
N THR A 134 -10.07 -1.74 -8.69
CA THR A 134 -11.12 -0.74 -8.47
C THR A 134 -12.12 -0.78 -9.61
N TYR A 135 -11.63 -0.81 -10.86
CA TYR A 135 -12.49 -0.94 -12.03
C TYR A 135 -13.40 -2.17 -11.96
N PHE A 136 -12.87 -3.33 -11.57
CA PHE A 136 -13.67 -4.56 -11.44
C PHE A 136 -14.66 -4.55 -10.27
N ILE A 137 -14.32 -3.87 -9.18
CA ILE A 137 -15.24 -3.66 -8.05
C ILE A 137 -16.42 -2.78 -8.48
N GLU A 138 -16.16 -1.74 -9.26
CA GLU A 138 -17.18 -0.79 -9.72
C GLU A 138 -18.02 -1.33 -10.89
N HIS A 139 -17.46 -2.24 -11.69
CA HIS A 139 -18.10 -2.79 -12.89
C HIS A 139 -18.20 -4.33 -12.82
N PRO A 140 -18.97 -4.91 -11.88
CA PRO A 140 -18.99 -6.36 -11.62
C PRO A 140 -19.52 -7.23 -12.78
N GLY A 141 -20.00 -6.62 -13.87
CA GLY A 141 -20.55 -7.28 -15.07
C GLY A 141 -19.65 -7.29 -16.31
N THR A 142 -18.41 -6.79 -16.24
CA THR A 142 -17.48 -6.80 -17.39
C THR A 142 -17.21 -8.23 -17.87
N HIS A 143 -17.27 -8.47 -19.17
CA HIS A 143 -17.22 -9.80 -19.79
C HIS A 143 -15.95 -10.62 -19.50
N TRP A 144 -14.85 -9.97 -19.11
CA TRP A 144 -13.63 -10.66 -18.64
C TRP A 144 -13.81 -11.36 -17.30
N PHE A 145 -14.86 -11.02 -16.55
CA PHE A 145 -15.07 -11.46 -15.17
C PHE A 145 -16.08 -12.61 -15.04
N VAL A 146 -16.12 -13.51 -16.04
CA VAL A 146 -16.95 -14.71 -16.02
C VAL A 146 -16.29 -15.74 -15.08
N VAL A 147 -16.83 -15.77 -13.86
CA VAL A 147 -16.79 -16.82 -12.82
C VAL A 147 -15.39 -17.31 -12.37
N ASN A 148 -15.03 -16.93 -11.13
CA ASN A 148 -13.95 -17.49 -10.29
C ASN A 148 -12.49 -17.33 -10.72
N GLU A 149 -12.16 -16.60 -11.78
CA GLU A 149 -10.76 -16.34 -12.13
C GLU A 149 -10.29 -14.87 -12.00
N PRO A 150 -10.48 -14.16 -10.86
CA PRO A 150 -9.75 -12.89 -10.63
C PRO A 150 -8.24 -13.06 -10.84
N PHE A 151 -7.71 -14.24 -10.47
CA PHE A 151 -6.31 -14.57 -10.64
C PHE A 151 -5.93 -15.06 -12.04
N GLY A 152 -6.88 -15.23 -12.96
CA GLY A 152 -6.58 -15.54 -14.36
C GLY A 152 -5.71 -14.45 -15.01
N LEU A 153 -5.89 -13.20 -14.60
CA LEU A 153 -5.02 -12.09 -14.99
C LEU A 153 -3.59 -12.22 -14.45
N CYS A 154 -3.42 -12.81 -13.27
CA CYS A 154 -2.11 -13.00 -12.65
C CYS A 154 -1.26 -14.02 -13.41
N LEU A 155 -1.90 -14.93 -14.14
CA LEU A 155 -1.22 -15.90 -15.00
C LEU A 155 -0.63 -15.25 -16.26
N LEU A 156 -1.14 -14.09 -16.68
CA LEU A 156 -0.68 -13.39 -17.89
C LEU A 156 0.71 -12.79 -17.72
N ARG A 157 1.10 -12.38 -16.51
CA ARG A 157 2.34 -11.62 -16.23
C ARG A 157 3.01 -12.07 -14.93
N LYS A 158 3.85 -13.11 -15.04
CA LYS A 158 4.55 -13.74 -13.90
C LYS A 158 5.46 -12.79 -13.13
N GLU A 159 6.01 -11.77 -13.79
CA GLU A 159 6.86 -10.75 -13.19
C GLU A 159 6.11 -9.84 -12.19
N SER A 160 4.78 -9.75 -12.33
CA SER A 160 3.93 -8.85 -11.54
C SER A 160 2.97 -9.61 -10.61
N TYR A 161 3.27 -10.88 -10.35
CA TYR A 161 2.35 -11.78 -9.64
C TYR A 161 2.03 -11.27 -8.23
N LYS A 162 3.00 -10.73 -7.47
CA LYS A 162 2.75 -10.28 -6.08
C LYS A 162 1.69 -9.19 -6.05
N ALA A 163 1.90 -8.10 -6.79
CA ALA A 163 0.91 -7.04 -6.98
C ALA A 163 -0.44 -7.59 -7.47
N CYS A 164 -0.44 -8.48 -8.46
CA CYS A 164 -1.68 -9.03 -8.98
C CYS A 164 -2.49 -9.77 -7.91
N TYR A 165 -1.88 -10.73 -7.22
CA TYR A 165 -2.57 -11.53 -6.19
C TYR A 165 -3.03 -10.66 -5.01
N ALA A 166 -2.21 -9.67 -4.60
CA ALA A 166 -2.55 -8.75 -3.52
C ALA A 166 -3.80 -7.90 -3.82
N TYR A 167 -4.00 -7.45 -5.05
CA TYR A 167 -5.16 -6.63 -5.40
C TYR A 167 -6.36 -7.43 -5.91
N MET A 168 -6.14 -8.54 -6.62
CA MET A 168 -7.24 -9.37 -7.13
C MET A 168 -7.98 -10.11 -6.00
N VAL A 169 -7.32 -10.41 -4.88
CA VAL A 169 -8.04 -10.94 -3.70
C VAL A 169 -9.03 -9.92 -3.14
N LEU A 170 -8.78 -8.60 -3.25
CA LEU A 170 -9.71 -7.58 -2.78
C LEU A 170 -10.98 -7.53 -3.63
N VAL A 171 -10.88 -7.83 -4.92
CA VAL A 171 -12.05 -7.99 -5.79
C VAL A 171 -12.87 -9.21 -5.35
N LEU A 172 -12.20 -10.32 -5.01
CA LEU A 172 -12.87 -11.51 -4.47
C LEU A 172 -13.53 -11.22 -3.11
N LEU A 173 -12.88 -10.47 -2.24
CA LEU A 173 -13.42 -10.03 -0.95
C LEU A 173 -14.71 -9.24 -1.14
N GLN A 174 -14.71 -8.27 -2.06
CA GLN A 174 -15.89 -7.47 -2.37
C GLN A 174 -17.05 -8.36 -2.89
N ARG A 175 -16.76 -9.31 -3.77
CA ARG A 175 -17.76 -10.26 -4.30
C ARG A 175 -18.32 -11.19 -3.22
N ASN A 176 -17.51 -11.53 -2.24
CA ASN A 176 -17.92 -12.27 -1.06
C ASN A 176 -18.65 -11.41 -0.03
N GLY A 177 -19.00 -10.15 -0.35
CA GLY A 177 -19.73 -9.26 0.53
C GLY A 177 -18.90 -8.79 1.73
N GLY A 178 -17.57 -8.74 1.59
CA GLY A 178 -16.67 -8.41 2.70
C GLY A 178 -16.40 -9.58 3.66
N ASP A 179 -16.82 -10.81 3.32
CA ASP A 179 -16.53 -11.98 4.14
C ASP A 179 -15.07 -12.42 3.97
N PHE A 180 -14.24 -12.03 4.91
CA PHE A 180 -12.82 -12.37 4.89
C PHE A 180 -12.55 -13.87 5.07
N ILE A 181 -13.34 -14.58 5.88
CA ILE A 181 -13.13 -16.01 6.12
C ILE A 181 -13.47 -16.78 4.85
N LYS A 182 -14.61 -16.47 4.24
CA LYS A 182 -14.99 -17.03 2.94
C LYS A 182 -13.99 -16.70 1.85
N THR A 183 -13.37 -15.52 1.91
CA THR A 183 -12.35 -15.13 0.91
C THR A 183 -11.03 -15.85 1.15
N ALA A 184 -10.62 -16.07 2.40
CA ALA A 184 -9.40 -16.76 2.76
C ALA A 184 -9.37 -18.24 2.30
N THR A 185 -10.54 -18.87 2.05
CA THR A 185 -10.57 -20.24 1.50
C THR A 185 -9.93 -20.35 0.13
N ILE A 186 -9.69 -19.23 -0.57
CA ILE A 186 -8.97 -19.25 -1.85
C ILE A 186 -7.53 -19.74 -1.70
N LEU A 187 -6.93 -19.59 -0.51
CA LEU A 187 -5.56 -20.01 -0.22
C LEU A 187 -5.36 -21.51 -0.46
N ASP A 188 -6.39 -22.33 -0.26
CA ASP A 188 -6.35 -23.79 -0.49
C ASP A 188 -6.08 -24.15 -1.96
N SER A 189 -6.32 -23.21 -2.89
CA SER A 189 -6.09 -23.38 -4.33
C SER A 189 -4.80 -22.76 -4.85
N LEU A 190 -4.05 -22.07 -3.99
CA LEU A 190 -2.86 -21.31 -4.36
C LEU A 190 -1.59 -22.01 -3.91
N SER A 191 -0.49 -21.81 -4.64
CA SER A 191 0.85 -22.20 -4.17
C SER A 191 1.32 -21.29 -3.03
N ASP A 192 2.27 -21.76 -2.21
CA ASP A 192 2.83 -20.99 -1.09
C ASP A 192 3.29 -19.58 -1.49
N LYS A 193 3.92 -19.47 -2.66
CA LYS A 193 4.40 -18.20 -3.21
C LYS A 193 3.27 -17.21 -3.54
N GLU A 194 2.11 -17.72 -3.95
CA GLU A 194 0.93 -16.93 -4.28
C GLU A 194 0.10 -16.59 -3.03
N GLN A 195 0.19 -17.41 -1.98
CA GLN A 195 -0.51 -17.19 -0.72
C GLN A 195 0.05 -15.98 0.05
N ASP A 196 1.36 -15.74 0.03
CA ASP A 196 2.00 -14.61 0.73
C ASP A 196 1.33 -13.24 0.45
N PRO A 197 1.24 -12.76 -0.81
CA PRO A 197 0.61 -11.47 -1.13
C PRO A 197 -0.89 -11.45 -0.80
N VAL A 198 -1.57 -12.60 -0.88
CA VAL A 198 -3.00 -12.72 -0.55
C VAL A 198 -3.24 -12.54 0.95
N VAL A 199 -2.45 -13.22 1.79
CA VAL A 199 -2.54 -13.10 3.26
C VAL A 199 -2.22 -11.68 3.70
N GLN A 200 -1.16 -11.08 3.13
CA GLN A 200 -0.78 -9.70 3.44
C GLN A 200 -1.90 -8.72 3.08
N ALA A 201 -2.47 -8.82 1.87
CA ALA A 201 -3.52 -7.92 1.42
C ALA A 201 -4.84 -8.06 2.20
N LEU A 202 -5.26 -9.29 2.51
CA LEU A 202 -6.44 -9.52 3.35
C LEU A 202 -6.25 -8.94 4.75
N SER A 203 -5.07 -9.10 5.33
CA SER A 203 -4.75 -8.58 6.67
C SER A 203 -4.65 -7.06 6.68
N TYR A 204 -4.08 -6.47 5.64
CA TYR A 204 -4.10 -5.03 5.40
C TYR A 204 -5.53 -4.51 5.36
N LYS A 205 -6.37 -5.06 4.49
CA LYS A 205 -7.76 -4.60 4.33
C LYS A 205 -8.57 -4.78 5.62
N ARG A 206 -8.33 -5.87 6.35
CA ARG A 206 -8.96 -6.11 7.66
C ARG A 206 -8.59 -5.00 8.66
N ALA A 207 -7.31 -4.66 8.77
CA ALA A 207 -6.87 -3.59 9.64
C ALA A 207 -7.51 -2.24 9.26
N VAL A 208 -7.59 -1.92 7.97
CA VAL A 208 -8.25 -0.69 7.49
C VAL A 208 -9.70 -0.59 7.97
N GLU A 209 -10.47 -1.68 7.92
CA GLU A 209 -11.85 -1.70 8.43
C GLU A 209 -11.95 -1.56 9.94
N ARG A 210 -10.90 -1.93 10.67
CA ARG A 210 -10.82 -1.75 12.13
C ARG A 210 -10.38 -0.35 12.52
N VAL A 211 -9.62 0.34 11.68
CA VAL A 211 -9.26 1.74 11.92
C VAL A 211 -10.53 2.59 11.97
N GLY A 212 -10.85 3.10 13.16
CA GLY A 212 -12.05 3.89 13.43
C GLY A 212 -13.15 3.16 14.20
N SER A 213 -13.19 1.83 14.16
CA SER A 213 -14.10 1.02 14.99
C SER A 213 -13.70 1.00 16.47
N GLY A 214 -12.41 1.22 16.76
CA GLY A 214 -11.82 1.10 18.10
C GLY A 214 -11.56 -0.34 18.56
N ASP A 215 -11.91 -1.34 17.75
CA ASP A 215 -11.94 -2.77 18.07
C ASP A 215 -10.64 -3.52 17.71
N ILE A 216 -9.50 -2.83 17.73
CA ILE A 216 -8.21 -3.37 17.26
C ILE A 216 -7.71 -4.50 18.15
N GLU A 217 -8.00 -4.43 19.45
CA GLU A 217 -7.53 -5.41 20.45
C GLU A 217 -8.21 -6.78 20.31
N ASN A 218 -9.46 -6.82 19.82
CA ASN A 218 -10.19 -8.07 19.62
C ASN A 218 -9.82 -8.75 18.29
N ASP A 219 -9.07 -8.07 17.42
CA ASP A 219 -8.63 -8.59 16.13
C ASP A 219 -7.22 -9.22 16.19
N SER A 220 -6.61 -9.29 17.37
CA SER A 220 -5.29 -9.90 17.59
C SER A 220 -5.21 -11.37 17.16
N ARG A 221 -6.35 -12.07 17.16
CA ARG A 221 -6.49 -13.46 16.70
C ARG A 221 -6.78 -13.58 15.20
N TRP A 222 -6.83 -12.46 14.47
CA TRP A 222 -7.03 -12.48 13.02
C TRP A 222 -6.00 -13.37 12.33
N CYS A 223 -4.73 -13.30 12.74
CA CYS A 223 -3.67 -14.10 12.14
C CYS A 223 -3.74 -15.59 12.49
N ASP A 224 -4.55 -16.02 13.47
CA ASP A 224 -4.74 -17.43 13.82
C ASP A 224 -5.51 -18.20 12.73
N ILE A 225 -6.22 -17.52 11.83
CA ILE A 225 -6.98 -18.19 10.75
C ILE A 225 -6.07 -18.71 9.64
N PHE A 226 -4.85 -18.19 9.54
CA PHE A 226 -3.89 -18.58 8.51
C PHE A 226 -2.96 -19.65 9.05
N PRO A 227 -2.46 -20.56 8.19
CA PRO A 227 -1.39 -21.48 8.58
C PRO A 227 -0.21 -20.71 9.19
N GLY A 228 0.38 -21.23 10.27
CA GLY A 228 1.40 -20.50 11.07
C GLY A 228 2.60 -19.98 10.27
N LYS A 229 2.91 -20.57 9.11
CA LYS A 229 3.95 -20.08 8.20
C LYS A 229 3.67 -18.67 7.63
N PHE A 230 2.41 -18.23 7.61
CA PHE A 230 2.00 -16.91 7.14
C PHE A 230 1.78 -15.89 8.25
N TRP A 231 2.04 -16.25 9.50
CA TRP A 231 1.82 -15.36 10.63
C TRP A 231 2.55 -14.01 10.45
N SER A 232 3.81 -14.04 9.99
CA SER A 232 4.59 -12.83 9.72
C SER A 232 3.98 -11.97 8.61
N MET A 233 3.51 -12.57 7.52
CA MET A 233 2.85 -11.86 6.41
C MET A 233 1.52 -11.24 6.84
N CYS A 234 0.76 -11.95 7.68
CA CYS A 234 -0.48 -11.43 8.26
C CYS A 234 -0.20 -10.21 9.13
N ILE A 235 0.76 -10.30 10.06
CA ILE A 235 1.13 -9.21 10.95
C ILE A 235 1.65 -8.00 10.16
N ALA A 236 2.53 -8.22 9.18
CA ALA A 236 3.03 -7.17 8.30
C ALA A 236 1.89 -6.44 7.56
N GLY A 237 0.97 -7.20 6.95
CA GLY A 237 -0.21 -6.63 6.31
C GLY A 237 -1.07 -5.83 7.27
N TYR A 238 -1.38 -6.38 8.44
CA TYR A 238 -2.22 -5.73 9.45
C TYR A 238 -1.61 -4.41 9.93
N ILE A 239 -0.32 -4.41 10.25
CA ILE A 239 0.42 -3.21 10.68
C ILE A 239 0.43 -2.16 9.58
N GLN A 240 0.69 -2.54 8.33
CA GLN A 240 0.65 -1.62 7.20
C GLN A 240 -0.73 -0.96 7.05
N GLY A 241 -1.82 -1.69 7.30
CA GLY A 241 -3.17 -1.13 7.29
C GLY A 241 -3.41 -0.14 8.44
N LEU A 242 -2.94 -0.47 9.66
CA LEU A 242 -3.04 0.43 10.82
C LEU A 242 -2.24 1.72 10.63
N VAL A 243 -1.04 1.63 10.08
CA VAL A 243 -0.19 2.79 9.79
C VAL A 243 -0.76 3.58 8.63
N GLY A 244 -1.17 2.92 7.56
CA GLY A 244 -1.60 3.60 6.34
C GLY A 244 -2.89 4.42 6.47
N TYR A 245 -3.84 3.94 7.28
CA TYR A 245 -5.15 4.58 7.46
C TYR A 245 -5.38 5.15 8.85
N GLY A 246 -4.39 5.00 9.74
CA GLY A 246 -4.44 5.47 11.11
C GLY A 246 -4.64 6.97 11.24
N LYS A 247 -4.87 7.42 12.47
CA LYS A 247 -4.93 8.85 12.75
C LYS A 247 -3.53 9.46 12.47
N PRO A 248 -3.42 10.51 11.63
CA PRO A 248 -2.16 11.19 11.37
C PRO A 248 -1.41 11.56 12.65
N GLY A 249 -0.17 11.11 12.79
CA GLY A 249 0.70 11.34 13.95
C GLY A 249 0.33 10.53 15.21
N GLY A 250 -0.62 9.62 15.12
CA GLY A 250 -1.08 8.73 16.20
C GLY A 250 -1.12 7.25 15.78
N GLU A 251 -0.54 6.91 14.64
CA GLU A 251 -0.49 5.57 14.06
C GLU A 251 0.19 4.58 15.02
N HIS A 252 1.31 5.00 15.64
CA HIS A 252 2.08 4.21 16.59
C HIS A 252 1.25 3.73 17.79
N ILE A 253 0.27 4.52 18.24
CA ILE A 253 -0.62 4.15 19.35
C ILE A 253 -1.42 2.89 18.99
N GLN A 254 -1.94 2.82 17.76
CA GLN A 254 -2.72 1.68 17.29
C GLN A 254 -1.86 0.44 17.10
N VAL A 255 -0.66 0.61 16.54
CA VAL A 255 0.33 -0.47 16.40
C VAL A 255 0.71 -1.04 17.76
N ILE A 256 1.03 -0.19 18.74
CA ILE A 256 1.35 -0.63 20.10
C ILE A 256 0.17 -1.35 20.73
N ARG A 257 -1.05 -0.79 20.63
CA ARG A 257 -2.25 -1.45 21.18
C ARG A 257 -2.49 -2.82 20.57
N PHE A 258 -2.40 -2.94 19.24
CA PHE A 258 -2.51 -4.23 18.55
C PHE A 258 -1.43 -5.21 19.02
N CYS A 259 -0.16 -4.81 18.91
CA CYS A 259 0.97 -5.68 19.20
C CYS A 259 1.17 -5.99 20.68
N THR A 260 0.52 -5.28 21.60
CA THR A 260 0.57 -5.58 23.05
C THR A 260 -0.71 -6.23 23.57
N SER A 261 -1.73 -6.34 22.73
CA SER A 261 -2.97 -7.03 23.05
C SER A 261 -2.73 -8.53 23.30
N LYS A 262 -3.63 -9.15 24.06
CA LYS A 262 -3.67 -10.61 24.19
C LYS A 262 -4.31 -11.19 22.93
N PRO A 263 -3.91 -12.40 22.47
CA PRO A 263 -3.13 -13.41 23.20
C PRO A 263 -1.63 -13.48 22.91
N PHE A 264 -1.01 -12.50 22.25
CA PHE A 264 0.41 -12.61 21.83
C PHE A 264 1.37 -12.96 22.98
N SER A 265 2.22 -13.96 22.72
CA SER A 265 3.42 -14.30 23.50
C SER A 265 4.44 -13.16 23.48
N ASP A 266 5.42 -13.17 24.37
CA ASP A 266 6.42 -12.10 24.44
C ASP A 266 7.27 -12.01 23.15
N GLU A 267 7.56 -13.15 22.52
CA GLU A 267 8.24 -13.25 21.24
C GLU A 267 7.40 -12.66 20.10
N GLU A 268 6.11 -13.00 20.03
CA GLU A 268 5.17 -12.46 19.03
C GLU A 268 5.00 -10.94 19.20
N LYS A 269 4.89 -10.45 20.44
CA LYS A 269 4.84 -9.01 20.72
C LYS A 269 6.08 -8.31 20.21
N LYS A 270 7.27 -8.89 20.45
CA LYS A 270 8.54 -8.32 19.99
C LYS A 270 8.60 -8.30 18.45
N ALA A 271 8.20 -9.37 17.78
CA ALA A 271 8.17 -9.44 16.33
C ALA A 271 7.17 -8.44 15.72
N CYS A 272 5.95 -8.39 16.26
CA CYS A 272 4.91 -7.44 15.85
C CYS A 272 5.35 -5.98 16.04
N LEU A 273 5.91 -5.64 17.21
CA LEU A 273 6.42 -4.29 17.46
C LEU A 273 7.61 -3.94 16.56
N GLY A 274 8.50 -4.91 16.29
CA GLY A 274 9.61 -4.73 15.34
C GLY A 274 9.10 -4.36 13.95
N GLU A 275 8.14 -5.12 13.42
CA GLU A 275 7.48 -4.81 12.15
C GLU A 275 6.78 -3.44 12.19
N GLY A 276 6.14 -3.12 13.32
CA GLY A 276 5.52 -1.82 13.57
C GLY A 276 6.48 -0.65 13.44
N ILE A 277 7.62 -0.73 14.11
CA ILE A 277 8.68 0.29 14.07
C ILE A 277 9.25 0.39 12.66
N HIS A 278 9.49 -0.73 12.00
CA HIS A 278 9.96 -0.76 10.62
C HIS A 278 9.00 0.00 9.70
N VAL A 279 7.70 -0.34 9.71
CA VAL A 279 6.70 0.32 8.87
C VAL A 279 6.54 1.81 9.20
N LEU A 280 6.50 2.18 10.49
CA LEU A 280 6.44 3.58 10.91
C LEU A 280 7.67 4.38 10.44
N SER A 281 8.87 3.78 10.50
CA SER A 281 10.10 4.42 10.06
C SER A 281 10.12 4.71 8.57
N MET A 282 9.36 3.96 7.77
CA MET A 282 9.24 4.22 6.33
C MET A 282 8.37 5.43 6.01
N VAL A 283 7.47 5.86 6.90
CA VAL A 283 6.48 6.91 6.60
C VAL A 283 6.61 8.16 7.49
N HIS A 284 7.45 8.10 8.52
CA HIS A 284 7.66 9.21 9.44
C HIS A 284 9.14 9.60 9.57
N PRO A 285 9.43 10.88 9.85
CA PRO A 285 10.81 11.32 10.04
C PRO A 285 11.44 10.73 11.30
N VAL A 286 12.77 10.66 11.31
CA VAL A 286 13.57 10.14 12.44
C VAL A 286 13.18 10.80 13.77
N SER A 287 12.93 12.11 13.79
CA SER A 287 12.51 12.84 15.00
C SER A 287 11.18 12.35 15.58
N TYR A 288 10.23 11.98 14.71
CA TYR A 288 8.99 11.34 15.15
C TYR A 288 9.27 9.95 15.71
N MET A 289 10.11 9.16 15.04
CA MET A 289 10.46 7.81 15.48
C MET A 289 11.17 7.79 16.84
N GLN A 290 12.01 8.79 17.13
CA GLN A 290 12.60 8.97 18.46
C GLN A 290 11.53 9.11 19.55
N SER A 291 10.51 9.95 19.30
CA SER A 291 9.38 10.10 20.25
C SER A 291 8.56 8.81 20.41
N VAL A 292 8.40 8.04 19.34
CA VAL A 292 7.75 6.72 19.40
C VAL A 292 8.57 5.77 20.28
N CYS A 293 9.90 5.73 20.11
CA CYS A 293 10.78 4.87 20.90
C CYS A 293 10.77 5.20 22.39
N GLU A 294 10.72 6.48 22.75
CA GLU A 294 10.55 6.91 24.15
C GLU A 294 9.22 6.43 24.75
N SER A 295 8.17 6.31 23.93
CA SER A 295 6.84 5.85 24.37
C SER A 295 6.71 4.34 24.53
N LEU A 296 7.56 3.54 23.89
CA LEU A 296 7.48 2.07 23.88
C LEU A 296 7.84 1.43 25.24
N GLY A 297 8.39 2.20 26.17
CA GLY A 297 8.81 1.71 27.49
C GLY A 297 10.10 0.89 27.44
N ARG A 298 10.76 0.75 28.60
CA ARG A 298 12.13 0.21 28.70
C ARG A 298 12.33 -1.19 28.12
N LYS A 299 11.30 -2.05 28.15
CA LYS A 299 11.38 -3.45 27.65
C LYS A 299 11.62 -3.51 26.14
N PHE A 300 11.15 -2.51 25.38
CA PHE A 300 11.16 -2.55 23.91
C PHE A 300 12.17 -1.57 23.27
N LEU A 301 12.87 -0.76 24.08
CA LEU A 301 13.96 0.12 23.61
C LEU A 301 15.04 -0.59 22.77
N PRO A 302 15.44 -1.85 23.05
CA PRO A 302 16.42 -2.54 22.19
C PRO A 302 16.01 -2.60 20.71
N LEU A 303 14.71 -2.68 20.40
CA LEU A 303 14.22 -2.69 19.01
C LEU A 303 14.59 -1.39 18.27
N CYS A 304 14.59 -0.27 18.96
CA CYS A 304 14.93 1.03 18.38
C CYS A 304 16.44 1.20 18.15
N HIS A 305 17.27 0.62 19.02
CA HIS A 305 18.72 0.60 18.84
C HIS A 305 19.13 -0.31 17.68
N ASP A 306 18.52 -1.49 17.56
CA ASP A 306 18.80 -2.43 16.47
C ASP A 306 18.51 -1.80 15.08
N MET A 307 17.61 -0.81 15.03
CA MET A 307 17.23 -0.06 13.82
C MET A 307 17.95 1.29 13.66
N ASN A 308 18.91 1.63 14.53
CA ASN A 308 19.63 2.91 14.53
C ASN A 308 18.71 4.15 14.59
N ILE A 309 17.59 4.07 15.32
CA ILE A 309 16.69 5.21 15.55
C ILE A 309 17.17 6.07 16.72
N LEU A 310 17.74 5.42 17.74
CA LEU A 310 18.29 6.01 18.97
C LEU A 310 19.81 5.85 19.05
#